data_AF-A0A6C0P037-F1
#
_entry.id   AF-A0A6C0P037-F1
#
_cell.length_a   1.000
_cell.length_b   1.000
_cell.length_c   1.000
_cell.angle_alpha   90.00
_cell.angle_beta   90.00
_cell.angle_gamma   90.00
#
_symmetry.space_group_name_H-M   'P 1'
#
loop_
_entity.id
_entity.type
_entity.pdbx_description
1 polymer ?
#
loop_
_entity_poly.entity_id
_entity_poly.type
_entity_poly.pdbx_seq_one_letter_code
_entity_poly.pdbx_strand_id
1 'polypeptide(L)'
;MATSVAQVYDPSIWHISYWELTLRLVLALALGGLIGLERELGGHSAGFRTHILVCLGSAAIVLLSMYGFAEFSSDPNVRLDPARLAAQVISGIGFLGAGTILRTGITVSGLTTAASLWVVAAIGLTAGAGFYYGAAVLTFLVVVSLFVLNKLERKFSVTKRKRDLVLRVNKDSSSLSKVVTELHRFGIGINKIIVENEETEVTERAEMLIVRLQLKLGPSKRFEDVIVSLAAIEGVFGLEAGVDSL
;
A
#
# COMPACT_ATOMS: atom_id res chain seq x y z
N MET A 1 60.32 -13.08 8.20
CA MET A 1 60.25 -11.67 8.62
C MET A 1 58.79 -11.26 8.57
N ALA A 2 58.05 -11.50 9.66
CA ALA A 2 56.60 -11.25 9.72
C ALA A 2 56.38 -9.88 10.37
N THR A 3 56.09 -8.87 9.56
CA THR A 3 55.63 -7.57 10.06
C THR A 3 54.18 -7.73 10.52
N SER A 4 54.02 -7.93 11.82
CA SER A 4 52.77 -7.72 12.56
C SER A 4 52.25 -6.32 12.23
N VAL A 5 51.19 -6.25 11.42
CA VAL A 5 50.41 -5.01 11.26
C VAL A 5 49.66 -4.86 12.59
N ALA A 6 50.24 -4.11 13.51
CA ALA A 6 49.55 -3.68 14.71
C ALA A 6 48.31 -2.90 14.25
N GLN A 7 47.15 -3.54 14.37
CA GLN A 7 45.86 -2.95 14.07
C GLN A 7 45.70 -1.76 15.02
N VAL A 8 45.87 -0.54 14.51
CA VAL A 8 45.77 0.69 15.28
C VAL A 8 44.34 0.79 15.80
N TYR A 9 44.14 0.43 17.06
CA TYR A 9 42.87 0.61 17.76
C TYR A 9 42.75 2.11 18.05
N ASP A 10 41.89 2.79 17.29
CA ASP A 10 41.51 4.18 17.54
C ASP A 10 40.15 4.18 18.25
N PRO A 11 40.08 4.43 19.57
CA PRO A 11 38.84 4.41 20.33
C PRO A 11 37.84 5.49 19.89
N SER A 12 38.27 6.53 19.16
CA SER A 12 37.39 7.62 18.70
C SER A 12 36.30 7.16 17.73
N ILE A 13 36.51 6.03 17.02
CA ILE A 13 35.54 5.49 16.04
C ILE A 13 34.23 5.01 16.68
N TRP A 14 34.26 4.73 17.99
CA TRP A 14 33.11 4.25 18.76
C TRP A 14 32.31 5.37 19.42
N HIS A 15 32.72 6.63 19.24
CA HIS A 15 32.04 7.79 19.78
C HIS A 15 31.38 8.62 18.67
N ILE A 16 30.17 9.10 18.95
CA ILE A 16 29.41 9.98 18.06
C ILE A 16 28.99 11.21 18.85
N SER A 17 29.07 12.40 18.24
CA SER A 17 28.55 13.61 18.86
C SER A 17 27.02 13.60 18.91
N TYR A 18 26.43 14.24 19.92
CA TYR A 18 24.96 14.37 20.00
C TYR A 18 24.38 15.03 18.75
N TRP A 19 25.10 15.98 18.16
CA TRP A 19 24.69 16.65 16.92
C TRP A 19 24.60 15.69 15.73
N GLU A 20 25.65 14.91 15.49
CA GLU A 20 25.68 13.92 14.41
C GLU A 20 24.61 12.85 14.61
N LEU A 21 24.41 12.39 15.85
CA LEU A 21 23.37 11.43 16.21
C LEU A 21 21.98 12.00 15.88
N THR A 22 21.69 13.23 16.31
CA THR A 22 20.41 13.90 16.00
C THR A 22 20.22 14.09 14.51
N LEU A 23 21.25 14.51 13.78
CA LEU A 23 21.19 14.73 12.33
C LEU A 23 20.84 13.44 11.57
N ARG A 24 21.44 12.30 11.94
CA ARG A 24 21.13 10.99 11.33
C ARG A 24 19.69 10.56 11.55
N LEU A 25 19.16 10.78 12.76
CA LEU A 25 17.76 10.47 13.08
C LEU A 25 16.79 11.39 12.33
N VAL A 26 17.09 12.69 12.24
CA VAL A 26 16.29 13.67 11.48
C VAL A 26 16.31 13.34 10.00
N LEU A 27 17.46 12.94 9.45
CA LEU A 27 17.57 12.49 8.06
C LEU A 27 16.71 11.24 7.83
N ALA A 28 16.80 10.23 8.70
CA ALA A 28 15.98 9.03 8.60
C ALA A 28 14.47 9.35 8.65
N LEU A 29 14.07 10.26 9.54
CA LEU A 29 12.69 10.77 9.62
C LEU A 29 12.26 11.42 8.31
N ALA A 30 13.08 12.30 7.73
CA ALA A 30 12.77 12.98 6.47
C ALA A 30 12.65 12.01 5.30
N LEU A 31 13.62 11.09 5.13
CA LEU A 31 13.62 10.12 4.04
C LEU A 31 12.47 9.12 4.14
N GLY A 32 12.18 8.62 5.35
CA GLY A 32 11.01 7.76 5.60
C GLY A 32 9.70 8.49 5.37
N GLY A 33 9.64 9.77 5.75
CA GLY A 33 8.50 10.65 5.51
C GLY A 33 8.22 10.91 4.03
N LEU A 34 9.25 11.09 3.19
CA LEU A 34 9.09 11.28 1.74
C LEU A 34 8.36 10.10 1.08
N ILE A 35 8.77 8.88 1.43
CA ILE A 35 8.12 7.66 0.93
C ILE A 35 6.72 7.54 1.53
N GLY A 36 6.59 7.71 2.84
CA GLY A 36 5.32 7.61 3.55
C GLY A 36 4.26 8.60 3.04
N LEU A 37 4.66 9.80 2.62
CA LEU A 37 3.76 10.82 2.09
C LEU A 37 3.17 10.38 0.74
N GLU A 38 4.00 9.81 -0.14
CA GLU A 38 3.53 9.20 -1.39
C GLU A 38 2.52 8.08 -1.11
N ARG A 39 2.83 7.23 -0.13
CA ARG A 39 1.95 6.11 0.24
C ARG A 39 0.60 6.58 0.77
N GLU A 40 0.60 7.59 1.65
CA GLU A 40 -0.61 8.15 2.25
C GLU A 40 -1.48 8.87 1.22
N LEU A 41 -0.88 9.69 0.35
CA LEU A 41 -1.58 10.34 -0.76
C LEU A 41 -2.17 9.32 -1.75
N GLY A 42 -1.54 8.15 -1.89
CA GLY A 42 -2.04 7.04 -2.68
C GLY A 42 -3.08 6.16 -1.99
N GLY A 43 -3.49 6.44 -0.74
CA GLY A 43 -4.52 5.68 -0.02
C GLY A 43 -4.10 4.28 0.41
N HIS A 44 -2.81 4.02 0.60
CA HIS A 44 -2.30 2.69 0.92
C HIS A 44 -2.39 2.36 2.41
N SER A 45 -2.41 1.05 2.73
CA SER A 45 -2.59 0.53 4.09
C SER A 45 -1.54 0.99 5.11
N ALA A 46 -0.30 1.23 4.68
CA ALA A 46 0.71 1.91 5.49
C ALA A 46 1.02 3.29 4.90
N GLY A 47 0.76 4.34 5.68
CA GLY A 47 0.92 5.73 5.28
C GLY A 47 2.16 6.39 5.89
N PHE A 48 2.08 7.71 6.12
CA PHE A 48 3.20 8.56 6.54
C PHE A 48 3.80 8.13 7.87
N ARG A 49 2.96 7.93 8.89
CA ARG A 49 3.41 7.60 10.26
C ARG A 49 4.17 6.27 10.30
N THR A 50 3.67 5.26 9.59
CA THR A 50 4.29 3.92 9.59
C THR A 50 5.69 3.97 8.98
N HIS A 51 5.86 4.62 7.83
CA HIS A 51 7.17 4.70 7.18
C HIS A 51 8.17 5.54 7.98
N ILE A 52 7.73 6.62 8.63
CA ILE A 52 8.58 7.40 9.54
C ILE A 52 9.08 6.53 10.68
N LEU A 53 8.18 5.84 11.39
CA LEU A 53 8.55 5.04 12.57
C LEU A 53 9.48 3.88 12.21
N VAL A 54 9.24 3.22 11.06
CA VAL A 54 10.10 2.13 10.58
C VAL A 54 11.50 2.65 10.21
N CYS A 55 11.59 3.76 9.48
CA CYS A 55 12.88 4.34 9.08
C CYS A 55 13.67 4.81 10.32
N LEU A 56 13.00 5.55 11.21
CA LEU A 56 13.58 6.11 12.42
C LEU A 56 14.03 5.02 13.39
N GLY A 57 13.19 4.00 13.61
CA GLY A 57 13.53 2.86 14.47
C GLY A 57 14.72 2.08 13.94
N SER A 58 14.79 1.87 12.62
CA SER A 58 15.93 1.20 11.97
C SER A 58 17.23 2.01 12.13
N ALA A 59 17.16 3.33 11.95
CA ALA A 59 18.29 4.23 12.17
C ALA A 59 18.76 4.21 13.64
N ALA A 60 17.82 4.23 14.59
CA ALA A 60 18.14 4.13 16.01
C ALA A 60 18.83 2.80 16.36
N ILE A 61 18.37 1.68 15.80
CA ILE A 61 18.96 0.36 16.07
C ILE A 61 20.39 0.26 15.54
N VAL A 62 20.68 0.75 14.33
CA VAL A 62 22.07 0.71 13.82
C VAL A 62 22.99 1.68 14.59
N LEU A 63 22.48 2.85 15.00
CA LEU A 63 23.22 3.78 15.85
C LEU A 63 23.55 3.15 17.21
N LEU A 64 22.57 2.48 17.83
CA LEU A 64 22.78 1.71 19.05
C LEU A 64 23.82 0.61 18.83
N SER A 65 23.76 -0.10 17.71
CA SER A 65 24.70 -1.18 17.39
C SER A 65 26.13 -0.70 17.17
N MET A 66 26.30 0.50 16.61
CA MET A 66 27.62 1.08 16.33
C MET A 66 28.22 1.79 17.54
N TYR A 67 27.42 2.54 18.30
CA TYR A 67 27.95 3.48 19.30
C TYR A 67 27.50 3.16 20.73
N GLY A 68 26.46 2.35 20.91
CA GLY A 68 25.88 2.07 22.23
C GLY A 68 26.73 1.18 23.15
N PHE A 69 27.75 0.53 22.60
CA PHE A 69 28.62 -0.41 23.32
C PHE A 69 30.09 0.04 23.33
N ALA A 70 30.34 1.34 23.11
CA ALA A 70 31.68 1.92 23.02
C ALA A 70 32.56 1.61 24.25
N GLU A 71 31.97 1.61 25.45
CA GLU A 71 32.68 1.31 26.71
C GLU A 71 33.27 -0.10 26.76
N PHE A 72 32.71 -1.04 26.01
CA PHE A 72 33.20 -2.42 25.94
C PHE A 72 34.21 -2.64 24.81
N SER A 73 34.49 -1.61 23.98
CA SER A 73 35.35 -1.76 22.79
C SER A 73 36.81 -2.06 23.11
N SER A 74 37.28 -1.76 24.33
CA SER A 74 38.64 -2.00 24.79
C SER A 74 38.82 -3.34 25.52
N ASP A 75 37.73 -4.08 25.78
CA ASP A 75 37.81 -5.39 26.44
C ASP A 75 38.23 -6.47 25.43
N PRO A 76 39.38 -7.15 25.61
CA PRO A 76 39.87 -8.17 24.69
C PRO A 76 38.95 -9.40 24.59
N ASN A 77 38.05 -9.62 25.55
CA ASN A 77 37.07 -10.70 25.52
C ASN A 77 35.76 -10.32 24.80
N VAL A 78 35.58 -9.05 24.44
CA VAL A 78 34.37 -8.55 23.79
C VAL A 78 34.65 -8.29 22.31
N ARG A 79 33.86 -8.91 21.44
CA ARG A 79 33.83 -8.60 20.00
C ARG A 79 32.58 -7.81 19.67
N LEU A 80 32.77 -6.55 19.28
CA LEU A 80 31.68 -5.71 18.78
C LEU A 80 31.36 -6.06 17.32
N ASP A 81 30.08 -6.28 17.05
CA ASP A 81 29.56 -6.66 15.73
C ASP A 81 28.34 -5.78 15.40
N PRO A 82 28.56 -4.59 14.82
CA PRO A 82 27.47 -3.66 14.48
C PRO A 82 26.47 -4.23 13.46
N ALA A 83 26.84 -5.25 12.69
CA ALA A 83 25.95 -5.88 11.72
C ALA A 83 24.87 -6.73 12.41
N ARG A 84 25.09 -7.17 13.65
CA ARG A 84 24.20 -8.08 14.37
C ARG A 84 22.82 -7.48 14.64
N LEU A 85 22.74 -6.28 15.23
CA LEU A 85 21.44 -5.65 15.47
C LEU A 85 20.80 -5.17 14.15
N ALA A 86 21.61 -4.72 13.19
CA ALA A 86 21.12 -4.36 11.86
C ALA A 86 20.44 -5.56 11.16
N ALA A 87 21.01 -6.76 11.26
CA ALA A 87 20.40 -7.99 10.73
C ALA A 87 19.04 -8.30 11.39
N GLN A 88 18.88 -7.99 12.68
CA GLN A 88 17.61 -8.19 13.38
C GLN A 88 16.52 -7.22 12.90
N VAL A 89 16.87 -6.03 12.42
CA VAL A 89 15.90 -5.12 11.78
C VAL A 89 15.33 -5.75 10.51
N ILE A 90 16.19 -6.33 9.66
CA ILE A 90 15.78 -6.99 8.41
C ILE A 90 14.90 -8.21 8.69
N SER A 91 15.20 -8.97 9.73
CA SER A 91 14.34 -10.07 10.18
C SER A 91 13.00 -9.55 10.72
N GLY A 92 13.03 -8.53 11.59
CA GLY A 92 11.86 -7.97 12.25
C GLY A 92 10.87 -7.30 11.29
N ILE A 93 11.34 -6.60 10.26
CA ILE A 93 10.46 -5.97 9.27
C ILE A 93 9.65 -7.01 8.47
N GLY A 94 10.15 -8.25 8.36
CA GLY A 94 9.42 -9.36 7.74
C GLY A 94 8.07 -9.63 8.39
N PHE A 95 7.97 -9.47 9.72
CA PHE A 95 6.71 -9.61 10.45
C PHE A 95 5.70 -8.50 10.10
N LEU A 96 6.14 -7.24 10.07
CA LEU A 96 5.29 -6.11 9.69
C LEU A 96 4.87 -6.21 8.21
N GLY A 97 5.79 -6.63 7.34
CA GLY A 97 5.51 -6.89 5.93
C GLY A 97 4.41 -7.93 5.76
N ALA A 98 4.53 -9.08 6.42
CA ALA A 98 3.49 -10.12 6.41
C ALA A 98 2.14 -9.61 6.92
N GLY A 99 2.14 -8.80 7.98
CA GLY A 99 0.92 -8.18 8.53
C GLY A 99 0.19 -7.24 7.58
N THR A 100 0.89 -6.68 6.58
CA THR A 100 0.27 -5.83 5.55
C THR A 100 -0.24 -6.60 4.33
N ILE A 101 0.13 -7.88 4.17
CA ILE A 101 -0.30 -8.71 3.04
C ILE A 101 -1.62 -9.41 3.40
N LEU A 102 -2.68 -9.00 2.73
CA LEU A 102 -4.02 -9.54 2.96
C LEU A 102 -4.48 -10.38 1.77
N ARG A 103 -4.99 -11.58 2.05
CA ARG A 103 -5.59 -12.48 1.06
C ARG A 103 -7.09 -12.53 1.25
N THR A 104 -7.84 -12.23 0.19
CA THR A 104 -9.30 -12.34 0.14
C THR A 104 -9.68 -13.25 -1.03
N GLY A 105 -9.98 -14.51 -0.72
CA GLY A 105 -10.21 -15.55 -1.72
C GLY A 105 -8.99 -15.79 -2.62
N ILE A 106 -9.13 -15.44 -3.90
CA ILE A 106 -8.07 -15.53 -4.92
C ILE A 106 -7.25 -14.23 -5.05
N THR A 107 -7.66 -13.14 -4.42
CA THR A 107 -7.00 -11.84 -4.55
C THR A 107 -6.02 -11.62 -3.39
N VAL A 108 -4.82 -11.12 -3.70
CA VAL A 108 -3.81 -10.71 -2.72
C VAL A 108 -3.58 -9.21 -2.84
N SER A 109 -3.54 -8.51 -1.71
CA SER A 109 -3.30 -7.07 -1.62
C SER A 109 -2.18 -6.76 -0.63
N GLY A 110 -1.60 -5.56 -0.73
CA GLY A 110 -0.57 -5.09 0.22
C GLY A 110 0.87 -5.53 -0.07
N LEU A 111 1.14 -6.24 -1.17
CA LEU A 111 2.49 -6.67 -1.57
C LEU A 111 3.46 -5.47 -1.70
N THR A 112 3.04 -4.41 -2.38
CA THR A 112 3.85 -3.19 -2.54
C THR A 112 4.07 -2.48 -1.20
N THR A 113 3.06 -2.48 -0.32
CA THR A 113 3.18 -1.93 1.02
C THR A 113 4.25 -2.68 1.82
N ALA A 114 4.20 -4.01 1.84
CA ALA A 114 5.20 -4.84 2.49
C ALA A 114 6.62 -4.57 1.95
N ALA A 115 6.77 -4.50 0.63
CA ALA A 115 8.05 -4.18 -0.02
C ALA A 115 8.54 -2.77 0.35
N SER A 116 7.64 -1.77 0.38
CA SER A 116 8.01 -0.40 0.74
C SER A 116 8.48 -0.26 2.19
N LEU A 117 7.84 -0.98 3.13
CA LEU A 117 8.28 -1.03 4.52
C LEU A 117 9.66 -1.68 4.66
N TRP A 118 9.91 -2.76 3.92
CA TRP A 118 11.22 -3.42 3.90
C TRP A 118 12.33 -2.49 3.41
N VAL A 119 12.10 -1.78 2.29
CA VAL A 119 13.11 -0.86 1.74
C VAL A 119 13.29 0.36 2.66
N VAL A 120 12.23 0.88 3.28
CA VAL A 120 12.34 1.99 4.23
C VAL A 120 13.14 1.62 5.48
N ALA A 121 13.03 0.39 5.97
CA ALA A 121 13.91 -0.10 7.03
C ALA A 121 15.38 -0.07 6.58
N ALA A 122 15.67 -0.52 5.35
CA ALA A 122 17.02 -0.47 4.78
C ALA A 122 17.54 0.97 4.61
N ILE A 123 16.69 1.92 4.20
CA ILE A 123 17.03 3.35 4.15
C ILE A 123 17.40 3.87 5.54
N GLY A 124 16.62 3.52 6.57
CA GLY A 124 16.90 3.89 7.95
C GLY A 124 18.24 3.34 8.46
N LEU A 125 18.53 2.06 8.20
CA LEU A 125 19.84 1.46 8.49
C LEU A 125 20.98 2.19 7.78
N THR A 126 20.79 2.53 6.51
CA THR A 126 21.81 3.22 5.69
C THR A 126 22.06 4.64 6.20
N ALA A 127 21.01 5.38 6.52
CA ALA A 127 21.10 6.73 7.08
C ALA A 127 21.73 6.73 8.48
N GLY A 128 21.33 5.81 9.36
CA GLY A 128 21.90 5.66 10.71
C GLY A 128 23.38 5.25 10.69
N ALA A 129 23.79 4.43 9.72
CA ALA A 129 25.19 4.06 9.50
C ALA A 129 26.06 5.21 8.95
N GLY A 130 25.45 6.36 8.59
CA GLY A 130 26.15 7.51 8.03
C GLY A 130 26.34 7.46 6.51
N PHE A 131 25.73 6.50 5.81
CA PHE A 131 25.84 6.32 4.35
C PHE A 131 24.86 7.25 3.62
N TYR A 132 25.02 8.57 3.79
CA TYR A 132 24.05 9.58 3.36
C TYR A 132 23.76 9.56 1.87
N TYR A 133 24.80 9.47 1.03
CA TYR A 133 24.64 9.38 -0.41
C TYR A 133 23.83 8.14 -0.80
N GLY A 134 24.14 6.99 -0.19
CA GLY A 134 23.41 5.74 -0.41
C GLY A 134 21.94 5.85 0.01
N ALA A 135 21.67 6.43 1.18
CA ALA A 135 20.31 6.65 1.68
C ALA A 135 19.49 7.58 0.77
N ALA A 136 20.11 8.66 0.27
CA ALA A 136 19.47 9.61 -0.64
C ALA A 136 19.17 8.96 -2.01
N VAL A 137 20.15 8.27 -2.61
CA VAL A 137 19.95 7.56 -3.90
C VAL A 137 18.89 6.48 -3.77
N LEU A 138 18.91 5.68 -2.71
CA LEU A 138 17.92 4.64 -2.47
C LEU A 138 16.52 5.23 -2.33
N THR A 139 16.36 6.29 -1.54
CA THR A 139 15.08 7.00 -1.36
C THR A 139 14.58 7.56 -2.69
N PHE A 140 15.45 8.18 -3.49
CA PHE A 140 15.11 8.72 -4.80
C PHE A 140 14.60 7.62 -5.74
N LEU A 141 15.32 6.49 -5.85
CA LEU A 141 14.91 5.36 -6.69
C LEU A 141 13.57 4.76 -6.26
N VAL A 142 13.32 4.67 -4.96
CA VAL A 142 12.03 4.20 -4.43
C VAL A 142 10.90 5.14 -4.80
N VAL A 143 11.06 6.45 -4.56
CA VAL A 143 10.03 7.45 -4.89
C VAL A 143 9.76 7.46 -6.39
N VAL A 144 10.79 7.40 -7.23
CA VAL A 144 10.64 7.32 -8.69
C VAL A 144 9.89 6.05 -9.09
N SER A 145 10.25 4.90 -8.53
CA SER A 145 9.58 3.63 -8.81
C SER A 145 8.09 3.70 -8.46
N LEU A 146 7.76 4.16 -7.25
CA LEU A 146 6.38 4.30 -6.79
C LEU A 146 5.57 5.29 -7.65
N PHE A 147 6.16 6.45 -7.97
CA PHE A 147 5.48 7.48 -8.76
C PHE A 147 5.25 7.05 -10.21
N VAL A 148 6.26 6.47 -10.86
CA VAL A 148 6.16 5.98 -12.24
C VAL A 148 5.13 4.86 -12.32
N LEU A 149 5.16 3.90 -11.39
CA LEU A 149 4.19 2.81 -11.33
C LEU A 149 2.77 3.34 -11.10
N ASN A 150 2.55 4.27 -10.17
CA ASN A 150 1.22 4.87 -9.94
C ASN A 150 0.70 5.63 -11.18
N LYS A 151 1.58 6.31 -11.93
CA LYS A 151 1.18 6.98 -13.17
C LYS A 151 0.88 5.99 -14.28
N LEU A 152 1.67 4.93 -14.37
CA LEU A 152 1.52 3.87 -15.36
C LEU A 152 0.23 3.07 -15.11
N GLU A 153 -0.03 2.71 -13.85
CA GLU A 153 -1.24 2.04 -13.41
C GLU A 153 -2.46 2.91 -13.70
N ARG A 154 -2.45 4.20 -13.38
CA ARG A 154 -3.55 5.11 -13.77
C ARG A 154 -3.75 5.15 -15.28
N LYS A 155 -2.67 5.24 -16.08
CA LYS A 155 -2.76 5.28 -17.54
C LYS A 155 -3.34 3.98 -18.13
N PHE A 156 -2.99 2.82 -17.58
CA PHE A 156 -3.54 1.53 -18.01
C PHE A 156 -4.93 1.24 -17.43
N SER A 157 -5.24 1.77 -16.24
CA SER A 157 -6.50 1.59 -15.51
C SER A 157 -7.65 2.45 -16.08
N VAL A 158 -7.37 3.46 -16.92
CA VAL A 158 -8.40 4.14 -17.76
C VAL A 158 -9.25 3.13 -18.56
N THR A 159 -8.74 1.91 -18.79
CA THR A 159 -9.45 0.86 -19.53
C THR A 159 -10.53 0.12 -18.72
N LYS A 160 -10.66 0.32 -17.40
CA LYS A 160 -11.62 -0.43 -16.57
C LYS A 160 -12.29 0.46 -15.51
N ARG A 161 -13.06 1.47 -15.93
CA ARG A 161 -13.93 2.21 -14.99
C ARG A 161 -14.96 1.23 -14.42
N LYS A 162 -14.91 1.02 -13.11
CA LYS A 162 -15.97 0.33 -12.38
C LYS A 162 -17.07 1.36 -12.07
N ARG A 163 -18.31 1.03 -12.37
CA ARG A 163 -19.48 1.84 -12.00
C ARG A 163 -20.43 0.97 -11.23
N ASP A 164 -20.88 1.45 -10.09
CA ASP A 164 -21.93 0.79 -9.34
C ASP A 164 -23.29 1.28 -9.84
N LEU A 165 -24.21 0.34 -10.06
CA LEU A 165 -25.57 0.58 -10.51
C LEU A 165 -26.51 -0.11 -9.54
N VAL A 166 -27.48 0.62 -9.02
CA VAL A 166 -28.53 0.08 -8.16
C VAL A 166 -29.82 0.07 -8.98
N LEU A 167 -30.39 -1.12 -9.16
CA LEU A 167 -31.62 -1.35 -9.89
C LEU A 167 -32.70 -1.82 -8.91
N ARG A 168 -33.91 -1.29 -9.05
CA ARG A 168 -35.11 -1.85 -8.43
C ARG A 168 -35.88 -2.60 -9.49
N VAL A 169 -35.98 -3.91 -9.33
CA VAL A 169 -36.65 -4.80 -10.28
C VAL A 169 -37.76 -5.58 -9.60
N ASN A 170 -38.75 -5.99 -10.37
CA ASN A 170 -39.77 -6.91 -9.89
C ASN A 170 -39.12 -8.26 -9.48
N LYS A 171 -39.69 -8.94 -8.49
CA LYS A 171 -39.15 -10.20 -7.93
C LYS A 171 -39.30 -11.42 -8.86
N ASP A 172 -39.83 -11.23 -10.06
CA ASP A 172 -39.87 -12.28 -11.07
C ASP A 172 -38.47 -12.54 -11.67
N SER A 173 -38.12 -13.82 -11.83
CA SER A 173 -36.80 -14.23 -12.35
C SER A 173 -36.53 -13.74 -13.79
N SER A 174 -37.56 -13.28 -14.50
CA SER A 174 -37.46 -12.77 -15.87
C SER A 174 -36.82 -11.37 -15.92
N SER A 175 -37.14 -10.49 -14.97
CA SER A 175 -36.65 -9.10 -14.97
C SER A 175 -35.13 -9.00 -14.80
N LEU A 176 -34.57 -9.76 -13.85
CA LEU A 176 -33.11 -9.85 -13.66
C LEU A 176 -32.42 -10.41 -14.91
N SER A 177 -33.02 -11.45 -15.53
CA SER A 177 -32.47 -12.09 -16.72
C SER A 177 -32.43 -11.12 -17.91
N LYS A 178 -33.46 -10.29 -18.09
CA LYS A 178 -33.50 -9.23 -19.12
C LYS A 178 -32.38 -8.20 -18.89
N VAL A 179 -32.20 -7.73 -17.66
CA VAL A 179 -31.13 -6.77 -17.30
C VAL A 179 -29.74 -7.33 -17.63
N VAL A 180 -29.46 -8.57 -17.22
CA VAL A 180 -28.16 -9.21 -17.47
C VAL A 180 -27.94 -9.41 -18.97
N THR A 181 -28.97 -9.81 -19.70
CA THR A 181 -28.91 -9.99 -21.17
C THR A 181 -28.62 -8.67 -21.88
N GLU A 182 -29.28 -7.59 -21.48
CA GLU A 182 -29.07 -6.28 -22.08
C GLU A 182 -27.66 -5.73 -21.79
N LEU A 183 -27.16 -5.90 -20.56
CA LEU A 183 -25.76 -5.59 -20.23
C LEU A 183 -24.77 -6.39 -21.10
N HIS A 184 -25.05 -7.67 -21.34
CA HIS A 184 -24.24 -8.50 -22.22
C HIS A 184 -24.32 -8.05 -23.69
N ARG A 185 -25.49 -7.59 -24.16
CA ARG A 185 -25.67 -7.01 -25.50
C ARG A 185 -24.84 -5.75 -25.71
N PHE A 186 -24.77 -4.88 -24.70
CA PHE A 186 -23.84 -3.75 -24.71
C PHE A 186 -22.39 -4.18 -24.49
N GLY A 187 -22.10 -5.47 -24.28
CA GLY A 187 -20.78 -6.06 -24.02
C GLY A 187 -20.17 -5.60 -22.69
N ILE A 188 -20.98 -5.26 -21.71
CA ILE A 188 -20.55 -4.76 -20.40
C ILE A 188 -20.32 -5.96 -19.50
N GLY A 189 -19.10 -6.07 -18.97
CA GLY A 189 -18.79 -7.13 -18.01
C GLY A 189 -19.35 -6.79 -16.63
N ILE A 190 -20.00 -7.75 -15.99
CA ILE A 190 -20.47 -7.63 -14.61
C ILE A 190 -19.43 -8.24 -13.68
N ASN A 191 -18.93 -7.47 -12.71
CA ASN A 191 -17.87 -7.91 -11.79
C ASN A 191 -18.44 -8.43 -10.47
N LYS A 192 -19.58 -7.90 -10.02
CA LYS A 192 -20.27 -8.30 -8.80
C LYS A 192 -21.77 -8.02 -8.94
N ILE A 193 -22.59 -8.92 -8.39
CA ILE A 193 -24.04 -8.77 -8.26
C ILE A 193 -24.37 -9.02 -6.79
N ILE A 194 -25.11 -8.10 -6.17
CA ILE A 194 -25.71 -8.29 -4.84
C ILE A 194 -27.21 -8.12 -5.02
N VAL A 195 -27.99 -9.07 -4.53
CA VAL A 195 -29.45 -9.01 -4.57
C VAL A 195 -29.95 -8.95 -3.13
N GLU A 196 -30.72 -7.92 -2.82
CA GLU A 196 -31.33 -7.66 -1.52
C GLU A 196 -32.85 -7.64 -1.71
N ASN A 197 -33.59 -8.26 -0.78
CA ASN A 197 -35.05 -8.15 -0.77
C ASN A 197 -35.43 -6.78 -0.20
N GLU A 198 -36.37 -6.09 -0.83
CA GLU A 198 -36.94 -4.87 -0.26
C GLU A 198 -38.09 -5.27 0.67
N GLU A 199 -37.83 -5.34 1.98
CA GLU A 199 -38.89 -5.54 2.98
C GLU A 199 -39.77 -4.28 3.02
N THR A 200 -40.91 -4.32 2.35
CA THR A 200 -41.87 -3.21 2.36
C THR A 200 -42.98 -3.50 3.38
N GLU A 201 -43.09 -2.66 4.41
CA GLU A 201 -44.24 -2.66 5.32
C GLU A 201 -45.50 -2.25 4.55
N VAL A 202 -46.43 -3.19 4.41
CA VAL A 202 -47.88 -3.05 4.19
C VAL A 202 -48.31 -1.86 3.31
N THR A 203 -48.39 -2.04 1.99
CA THR A 203 -49.62 -1.82 1.19
C THR A 203 -49.39 -2.36 -0.22
N GLU A 204 -50.43 -2.96 -0.81
CA GLU A 204 -50.45 -3.58 -2.13
C GLU A 204 -49.68 -2.78 -3.21
N ARG A 205 -48.50 -3.27 -3.62
CA ARG A 205 -47.94 -3.16 -4.99
C ARG A 205 -46.55 -3.82 -5.06
N ALA A 206 -46.51 -4.98 -5.74
CA ALA A 206 -45.34 -5.72 -6.24
C ALA A 206 -44.16 -5.96 -5.26
N GLU A 207 -43.88 -7.22 -4.94
CA GLU A 207 -42.64 -7.59 -4.25
C GLU A 207 -41.43 -7.18 -5.14
N MET A 208 -40.56 -6.32 -4.61
CA MET A 208 -39.40 -5.77 -5.35
C MET A 208 -38.07 -6.35 -4.82
N LEU A 209 -37.08 -6.38 -5.71
CA LEU A 209 -35.69 -6.71 -5.41
C LEU A 209 -34.80 -5.51 -5.70
N ILE A 210 -33.88 -5.23 -4.78
CA ILE A 210 -32.78 -4.28 -4.99
C ILE A 210 -31.58 -5.06 -5.50
N VAL A 211 -31.13 -4.74 -6.70
CA VAL A 211 -30.00 -5.39 -7.36
C VAL A 211 -28.88 -4.37 -7.50
N ARG A 212 -27.78 -4.57 -6.76
CA ARG A 212 -26.55 -3.77 -6.88
C ARG A 212 -25.58 -4.47 -7.81
N LEU A 213 -25.25 -3.82 -8.93
CA LEU A 213 -24.34 -4.31 -9.96
C LEU A 213 -23.07 -3.47 -9.97
N GLN A 214 -21.91 -4.13 -9.99
CA GLN A 214 -20.65 -3.47 -10.31
C GLN A 214 -20.28 -3.75 -11.77
N LEU A 215 -20.38 -2.73 -12.61
CA LEU A 215 -20.18 -2.81 -14.05
C LEU A 215 -18.75 -2.42 -14.42
N LYS A 216 -18.16 -3.13 -15.37
CA LYS A 216 -16.86 -2.82 -15.95
C LYS A 216 -17.04 -2.23 -17.35
N LEU A 217 -16.87 -0.91 -17.44
CA LEU A 217 -17.04 -0.18 -18.69
C LEU A 217 -15.71 -0.09 -19.45
N GLY A 218 -15.77 -0.33 -20.76
CA GLY A 218 -14.68 -0.04 -21.67
C GLY A 218 -14.66 1.46 -22.07
N PRO A 219 -13.54 1.95 -22.63
CA PRO A 219 -13.32 3.39 -22.89
C PRO A 219 -14.28 4.01 -23.92
N SER A 220 -14.93 3.21 -24.78
CA SER A 220 -15.83 3.72 -25.83
C SER A 220 -17.32 3.61 -25.50
N LYS A 221 -17.70 3.09 -24.32
CA LYS A 221 -19.12 2.82 -24.02
C LYS A 221 -19.75 3.99 -23.29
N ARG A 222 -20.80 4.57 -23.91
CA ARG A 222 -21.62 5.61 -23.30
C ARG A 222 -22.46 4.99 -22.19
N PHE A 223 -22.13 5.35 -20.95
CA PHE A 223 -22.85 4.85 -19.78
C PHE A 223 -24.31 5.33 -19.76
N GLU A 224 -24.56 6.53 -20.29
CA GLU A 224 -25.90 7.10 -20.44
C GLU A 224 -26.81 6.22 -21.31
N ASP A 225 -26.32 5.76 -22.47
CA ASP A 225 -27.09 4.88 -23.38
C ASP A 225 -27.47 3.55 -22.69
N VAL A 226 -26.60 3.06 -21.82
CA VAL A 226 -26.82 1.83 -21.03
C VAL A 226 -27.89 2.07 -19.97
N ILE A 227 -27.83 3.19 -19.25
CA ILE A 227 -28.84 3.58 -18.26
C ILE A 227 -30.21 3.69 -18.92
N VAL A 228 -30.28 4.37 -20.07
CA VAL A 228 -31.53 4.55 -20.82
C VAL A 228 -32.10 3.22 -21.27
N SER A 229 -31.27 2.31 -21.81
CA SER A 229 -31.76 0.99 -22.24
C SER A 229 -32.24 0.14 -21.05
N LEU A 230 -31.51 0.16 -19.93
CA LEU A 230 -31.91 -0.59 -18.73
C LEU A 230 -33.19 -0.06 -18.10
N ALA A 231 -33.40 1.26 -18.08
CA ALA A 231 -34.63 1.88 -17.59
C ALA A 231 -35.85 1.54 -18.46
N ALA A 232 -35.65 1.19 -19.73
CA ALA A 232 -36.72 0.80 -20.65
C ALA A 232 -37.16 -0.68 -20.52
N ILE A 233 -36.47 -1.48 -19.70
CA ILE A 233 -36.81 -2.90 -19.51
C ILE A 233 -38.08 -3.02 -18.67
N GLU A 234 -39.06 -3.74 -19.19
CA GLU A 234 -40.28 -4.09 -18.48
C GLU A 234 -39.97 -4.89 -17.21
N GLY A 235 -40.35 -4.34 -16.06
CA GLY A 235 -40.04 -4.89 -14.73
C GLY A 235 -38.95 -4.13 -13.96
N VAL A 236 -38.33 -3.10 -14.54
CA VAL A 236 -37.42 -2.16 -13.85
C VAL A 236 -38.21 -0.92 -13.41
N PHE A 237 -38.22 -0.64 -12.10
CA PHE A 237 -38.98 0.47 -11.50
C PHE A 237 -38.11 1.65 -11.07
N GLY A 238 -36.81 1.42 -10.90
CA GLY A 238 -35.87 2.46 -10.47
C GLY A 238 -34.44 2.09 -10.86
N LEU A 239 -33.67 3.10 -11.23
CA LEU A 239 -32.27 2.97 -11.57
C LEU A 239 -31.52 4.16 -11.00
N GLU A 240 -30.57 3.88 -10.12
CA GLU A 240 -29.68 4.86 -9.52
C GLU A 240 -28.23 4.49 -9.88
N ALA A 241 -27.53 5.40 -10.55
CA ALA A 241 -26.09 5.27 -10.69
C ALA A 241 -25.45 5.64 -9.35
N GLY A 242 -24.74 4.70 -8.73
CA GLY A 242 -23.97 4.97 -7.53
C GLY A 242 -22.96 6.07 -7.85
N VAL A 243 -22.97 7.15 -7.06
CA VAL A 243 -21.88 8.14 -7.07
C VAL A 243 -20.61 7.36 -6.72
N ASP A 244 -19.57 7.50 -7.54
CA ASP A 244 -18.28 6.84 -7.34
C ASP A 244 -17.93 6.89 -5.85
N SER A 245 -17.90 5.72 -5.20
CA SER A 245 -17.24 5.59 -3.92
C SER A 245 -15.75 5.71 -4.22
N LEU A 246 -15.27 6.97 -4.19
CA LEU A 246 -13.87 7.34 -4.29
C LEU A 246 -13.03 6.63 -3.23
#